data_AF-A0A920T5B0-F1
#
_entry.id   AF-A0A920T5B0-F1
#
_cell.length_a   1.000
_cell.length_b   1.000
_cell.length_c   1.000
_cell.angle_alpha   90.00
_cell.angle_beta   90.00
_cell.angle_gamma   90.00
#
_symmetry.space_group_name_H-M   'P 1'
#
loop_
_entity.id
_entity.type
_entity.pdbx_description
1 polymer ?
#
loop_
_entity_poly.entity_id
_entity_poly.type
_entity_poly.pdbx_seq_one_letter_code
_entity_poly.pdbx_strand_id
1 'polypeptide(L)'
;MGELVKTGWRPKRTLIYAGWDAEEPALLGSTEWVELHRDEIREKMISYINTDGTGVGFFGVGGSHALEKFVNEVSRDVKDPGQDVTYRIEIERDCALTEIKMLNVRTSEFIL
;
A
#
# COMPACT_ATOMS: atom_id res chain seq x y z
N MET A 1 -13.73 4.00 8.75
CA MET A 1 -13.12 5.02 9.63
C MET A 1 -14.15 5.91 10.29
N GLY A 2 -15.04 6.57 9.55
CA GLY A 2 -16.17 7.32 10.13
C GLY A 2 -17.00 6.48 11.12
N GLU A 3 -17.26 5.21 10.79
CA GLU A 3 -17.99 4.30 11.69
C GLU A 3 -17.23 3.98 12.98
N LEU A 4 -15.90 3.78 12.91
CA LEU A 4 -15.08 3.55 14.11
C LEU A 4 -15.09 4.76 15.04
N VAL A 5 -15.12 5.98 14.50
CA VAL A 5 -15.23 7.18 15.33
C VAL A 5 -16.55 7.21 16.12
N LYS A 6 -17.65 6.70 15.54
CA LYS A 6 -18.94 6.60 16.24
C LYS A 6 -18.92 5.61 17.41
N THR A 7 -18.02 4.62 17.41
CA THR A 7 -17.84 3.70 18.54
C THR A 7 -17.01 4.29 19.69
N GLY A 8 -16.55 5.54 19.55
CA GLY A 8 -15.65 6.20 20.50
C GLY A 8 -14.17 5.93 20.26
N TRP A 9 -13.83 5.10 19.26
CA TRP A 9 -12.45 4.88 18.87
C TRP A 9 -11.85 6.16 18.27
N ARG A 10 -10.62 6.49 18.66
CA ARG A 10 -9.85 7.60 18.09
C ARG A 10 -8.46 7.13 17.70
N PRO A 11 -7.96 7.52 16.51
CA PRO A 11 -6.60 7.18 16.13
C PRO A 11 -5.59 7.90 17.04
N LYS A 12 -4.49 7.23 17.37
CA LYS A 12 -3.41 7.82 18.18
C LYS A 12 -2.63 8.92 17.45
N ARG A 13 -2.73 8.96 16.13
CA ARG A 13 -2.06 9.90 15.22
C ARG A 13 -3.06 10.46 14.22
N THR A 14 -2.76 11.61 13.67
CA THR A 14 -3.58 12.24 12.63
C THR A 14 -3.58 11.38 11.37
N LEU A 15 -4.76 11.24 10.75
CA LEU A 15 -4.93 10.62 9.44
C LEU A 15 -5.33 11.71 8.46
N ILE A 16 -4.62 11.78 7.32
CA ILE A 16 -4.93 12.70 6.23
C ILE A 16 -5.43 11.85 5.06
N TYR A 17 -6.63 12.15 4.58
CA TYR A 17 -7.17 11.58 3.35
C TYR A 17 -6.96 12.58 2.23
N ALA A 18 -6.30 12.15 1.16
CA ALA A 18 -6.06 12.97 -0.01
C ALA A 18 -6.58 12.24 -1.25
N GLY A 19 -7.28 12.98 -2.12
CA GLY A 19 -7.65 12.54 -3.46
C GLY A 19 -6.90 13.42 -4.45
N TRP A 20 -5.96 12.82 -5.18
CA TRP A 20 -5.09 13.54 -6.11
C TRP A 20 -5.73 13.63 -7.49
N ASP A 21 -5.60 14.80 -8.11
CA ASP A 21 -5.94 15.01 -9.53
C ASP A 21 -4.66 15.04 -10.37
N ALA A 22 -4.81 14.92 -11.69
CA ALA A 22 -3.71 14.96 -12.67
C ALA A 22 -2.59 13.94 -12.38
N GLU A 23 -2.98 12.74 -11.97
CA GLU A 23 -2.08 11.59 -11.75
C GLU A 23 -1.50 11.09 -13.09
N GLU A 24 -2.36 10.69 -14.02
CA GLU A 24 -1.99 10.10 -15.31
C GLU A 24 -0.93 10.87 -16.14
N PRO A 25 -0.95 12.22 -16.22
CA PRO A 25 0.05 12.91 -17.02
C PRO A 25 1.45 12.93 -16.40
N ALA A 26 1.59 12.98 -15.05
CA ALA A 26 2.88 13.07 -14.35
C ALA A 26 2.79 13.16 -12.80
N LEU A 27 1.77 12.57 -12.16
CA LEU A 27 1.55 12.66 -10.70
C LEU A 27 1.45 14.10 -10.16
N LEU A 28 0.91 15.02 -10.97
CA LEU A 28 1.03 16.45 -10.71
C LEU A 28 0.37 16.85 -9.39
N GLY A 29 -0.86 16.41 -9.12
CA GLY A 29 -1.58 16.82 -7.92
C GLY A 29 -0.86 16.44 -6.62
N SER A 30 -0.38 15.20 -6.51
CA SER A 30 0.37 14.75 -5.32
C SER A 30 1.74 15.42 -5.21
N THR A 31 2.43 15.62 -6.34
CA THR A 31 3.78 16.19 -6.36
C THR A 31 3.76 17.64 -5.92
N GLU A 32 2.90 18.46 -6.53
CA GLU A 32 2.75 19.87 -6.19
C GLU A 32 2.33 20.06 -4.72
N TRP A 33 1.46 19.19 -4.21
CA TRP A 33 1.06 19.25 -2.80
C TRP A 33 2.22 18.96 -1.85
N VAL A 34 3.04 17.95 -2.16
CA VAL A 34 4.24 17.60 -1.37
C VAL A 34 5.28 18.72 -1.44
N GLU A 35 5.47 19.33 -2.60
CA GLU A 35 6.39 20.46 -2.76
C GLU A 35 5.96 21.67 -1.94
N LEU A 36 4.66 21.99 -1.95
CA LEU A 36 4.10 23.09 -1.17
C LEU A 36 4.21 22.86 0.35
N HIS A 37 4.01 21.62 0.82
CA HIS A 37 3.99 21.27 2.25
C HIS A 37 5.28 20.58 2.73
N ARG A 38 6.37 20.73 1.98
CA ARG A 38 7.60 19.93 2.15
C ARG A 38 8.14 19.93 3.57
N ASP A 39 8.20 21.09 4.21
CA ASP A 39 8.77 21.23 5.56
C ASP A 39 7.86 20.56 6.60
N GLU A 40 6.55 20.74 6.49
CA GLU A 40 5.59 20.12 7.40
C GLU A 40 5.59 18.59 7.27
N ILE A 41 5.62 18.07 6.03
CA ILE A 41 5.69 16.65 5.75
C ILE A 41 6.97 16.06 6.34
N ARG A 42 8.11 16.72 6.13
CA ARG A 42 9.40 16.27 6.63
C ARG A 42 9.43 16.16 8.15
N GLU A 43 8.75 17.07 8.85
CA GLU A 43 8.70 17.07 10.31
C GLU A 43 7.67 16.09 10.89
N LYS A 44 6.54 15.88 10.21
CA LYS A 44 5.36 15.24 10.82
C LYS A 44 4.92 13.92 10.16
N MET A 45 5.22 13.71 8.88
CA MET A 45 4.72 12.53 8.16
C MET A 45 5.51 11.28 8.54
N ILE A 46 4.79 10.20 8.84
CA ILE A 46 5.39 8.92 9.26
C ILE A 46 5.30 7.87 8.15
N SER A 47 4.20 7.87 7.38
CA SER A 47 3.97 6.93 6.30
C SER A 47 2.97 7.49 5.30
N TYR A 48 3.17 7.18 4.02
CA TYR A 48 2.21 7.37 2.94
C TYR A 48 1.73 5.98 2.48
N ILE A 49 0.41 5.82 2.29
CA ILE A 49 -0.19 4.58 1.78
C ILE A 49 -0.99 4.97 0.55
N ASN A 50 -0.57 4.48 -0.62
CA ASN A 50 -1.28 4.67 -1.88
C ASN A 50 -2.39 3.61 -2.01
N THR A 51 -3.54 3.98 -2.57
CA THR A 51 -4.70 3.10 -2.79
C THR A 51 -5.10 2.96 -4.26
N ASP A 52 -4.24 3.41 -5.18
CA ASP A 52 -4.47 3.27 -6.61
C ASP A 52 -4.38 1.80 -7.05
N GLY A 53 -5.04 1.47 -8.16
CA GLY A 53 -5.01 0.14 -8.76
C GLY A 53 -5.54 -0.96 -7.85
N THR A 54 -6.85 -0.97 -7.55
CA THR A 54 -7.47 -2.09 -6.83
C THR A 54 -8.06 -3.13 -7.78
N GLY A 55 -7.78 -4.41 -7.53
CA GLY A 55 -8.29 -5.52 -8.33
C GLY A 55 -8.45 -6.82 -7.53
N VAL A 56 -8.85 -7.88 -8.23
CA VAL A 56 -8.94 -9.25 -7.71
C VAL A 56 -7.86 -10.10 -8.39
N GLY A 57 -7.15 -10.92 -7.62
CA GLY A 57 -6.02 -11.73 -8.08
C GLY A 57 -4.92 -11.72 -7.04
N PHE A 58 -3.68 -11.98 -7.49
CA PHE A 58 -2.53 -12.09 -6.61
C PHE A 58 -2.27 -10.83 -5.78
N PHE A 59 -2.04 -11.02 -4.49
CA PHE A 59 -1.64 -9.94 -3.60
C PHE A 59 -0.21 -9.45 -3.91
N GLY A 60 -0.13 -8.29 -4.55
CA GLY A 60 1.12 -7.56 -4.79
C GLY A 60 1.27 -6.38 -3.84
N VAL A 61 2.48 -6.17 -3.34
CA VAL A 61 2.81 -5.03 -2.47
C VAL A 61 4.23 -4.55 -2.74
N GLY A 62 4.38 -3.25 -2.95
CA GLY A 62 5.66 -2.57 -3.09
C GLY A 62 5.77 -1.45 -2.07
N GLY A 63 7.00 -1.09 -1.68
CA GLY A 63 7.25 0.04 -0.78
C GLY A 63 8.53 -0.09 0.02
N SER A 64 8.66 0.75 1.05
CA SER A 64 9.81 0.76 1.94
C SER A 64 9.96 -0.55 2.71
N HIS A 65 11.19 -1.07 2.75
CA HIS A 65 11.55 -2.26 3.55
C HIS A 65 11.21 -2.10 5.04
N ALA A 66 11.14 -0.86 5.56
CA ALA A 66 10.72 -0.58 6.92
C ALA A 66 9.29 -1.09 7.24
N LEU A 67 8.44 -1.26 6.22
CA LEU A 67 7.07 -1.75 6.35
C LEU A 67 6.95 -3.26 6.10
N GLU A 68 8.01 -3.97 5.73
CA GLU A 68 7.94 -5.39 5.36
C GLU A 68 7.30 -6.24 6.46
N LYS A 69 7.76 -6.09 7.70
CA LYS A 69 7.21 -6.86 8.82
C LYS A 69 5.72 -6.58 9.04
N PHE A 70 5.32 -5.32 8.91
CA PHE A 70 3.91 -4.91 9.05
C PHE A 70 3.05 -5.53 7.95
N VAL A 71 3.52 -5.49 6.70
CA VAL A 71 2.81 -6.11 5.57
C VAL A 71 2.72 -7.63 5.73
N ASN A 72 3.77 -8.28 6.25
CA ASN A 72 3.75 -9.71 6.57
C ASN A 72 2.78 -10.08 7.71
N GLU A 73 2.48 -9.15 8.62
CA GLU A 73 1.43 -9.31 9.62
C GLU A 73 0.05 -9.18 8.97
N VAL A 74 -0.16 -8.14 8.15
CA VAL A 74 -1.43 -7.95 7.42
C VAL A 74 -1.76 -9.13 6.50
N SER A 75 -0.79 -9.68 5.77
CA SER A 75 -1.02 -10.81 4.87
C SER A 75 -1.43 -12.10 5.60
N ARG A 76 -1.08 -12.22 6.90
CA ARG A 76 -1.54 -13.33 7.74
C ARG A 76 -2.98 -13.19 8.19
N ASP A 77 -3.40 -11.96 8.46
CA ASP A 77 -4.67 -11.69 9.13
C ASP A 77 -5.81 -11.40 8.14
N VAL A 78 -5.49 -10.95 6.92
CA VAL A 78 -6.48 -10.62 5.89
C VAL A 78 -6.71 -11.80 4.94
N LYS A 79 -7.99 -12.11 4.72
CA LYS A 79 -8.45 -13.12 3.77
C LYS A 79 -8.51 -12.56 2.35
N ASP A 80 -8.16 -13.40 1.37
CA ASP A 80 -8.43 -13.14 -0.03
C ASP A 80 -9.97 -13.12 -0.25
N PRO A 81 -10.55 -12.08 -0.86
CA PRO A 81 -11.98 -12.08 -1.18
C PRO A 81 -12.38 -13.12 -2.24
N GLY A 82 -11.45 -13.57 -3.08
CA GLY A 82 -11.67 -14.58 -4.12
C GLY A 82 -11.47 -16.02 -3.66
N GLN A 83 -10.82 -16.25 -2.50
CA GLN A 83 -10.52 -17.57 -1.96
C GLN A 83 -10.66 -17.59 -0.45
N ASP A 84 -11.15 -18.69 0.16
CA ASP A 84 -11.22 -18.79 1.63
C ASP A 84 -9.86 -19.13 2.27
N VAL A 85 -8.79 -18.45 1.83
CA VAL A 85 -7.44 -18.50 2.39
C VAL A 85 -6.94 -17.08 2.69
N THR A 86 -5.90 -16.96 3.52
CA THR A 86 -5.25 -15.67 3.76
C THR A 86 -4.23 -15.36 2.67
N TYR A 87 -3.93 -14.08 2.47
CA TYR A 87 -2.94 -13.65 1.47
C TYR A 87 -1.56 -14.27 1.71
N ARG A 88 -1.21 -14.63 2.95
CA ARG A 88 0.04 -15.36 3.22
C ARG A 88 0.11 -16.69 2.49
N ILE A 89 -0.96 -17.48 2.50
CA ILE A 89 -0.99 -18.78 1.81
C ILE A 89 -0.88 -18.57 0.30
N GLU A 90 -1.50 -17.51 -0.21
CA GLU A 90 -1.38 -17.14 -1.62
C GLU A 90 0.06 -16.74 -1.99
N ILE A 91 0.72 -15.89 -1.20
CA ILE A 91 2.13 -15.50 -1.41
C ILE A 91 3.04 -16.71 -1.35
N GLU A 92 2.87 -17.62 -0.39
CA GLU A 92 3.69 -18.84 -0.29
C GLU A 92 3.51 -19.74 -1.52
N ARG A 93 2.30 -19.82 -2.08
CA ARG A 93 2.02 -20.54 -3.34
C ARG A 93 2.64 -19.84 -4.55
N ASP A 94 2.56 -18.51 -4.64
CA ASP A 94 3.18 -17.79 -5.74
C ASP A 94 4.70 -17.82 -5.64
N CYS A 95 5.34 -17.69 -4.46
CA CYS A 95 6.78 -17.86 -4.28
C CYS A 95 7.29 -19.23 -4.73
N ALA A 96 6.54 -20.30 -4.43
CA ALA A 96 6.84 -21.64 -4.93
C ALA A 96 6.73 -21.73 -6.47
N LEU A 97 5.87 -20.90 -7.08
CA LEU A 97 5.76 -20.74 -8.53
C LEU A 97 6.77 -19.70 -9.08
N THR A 98 7.29 -18.77 -8.27
CA THR A 98 8.23 -17.72 -8.67
C THR A 98 9.63 -18.29 -8.91
N GLU A 99 10.06 -19.35 -8.21
CA GLU A 99 11.28 -20.10 -8.59
C GLU A 99 11.17 -20.69 -10.01
N ILE A 100 9.97 -21.05 -10.46
CA ILE A 100 9.70 -21.54 -11.82
C ILE A 100 9.51 -20.36 -12.81
N LYS A 101 8.97 -19.20 -12.37
CA LYS A 101 8.72 -18.00 -13.19
C LYS A 101 9.89 -17.01 -13.28
N MET A 102 10.90 -17.05 -12.40
CA MET A 102 12.06 -16.13 -12.42
C MET A 102 12.89 -16.20 -13.71
N LEU A 103 12.64 -17.18 -14.57
CA LEU A 103 13.13 -17.20 -15.95
C LEU A 103 12.55 -16.10 -16.85
N ASN A 104 11.55 -15.29 -16.45
CA ASN A 104 10.84 -14.47 -17.43
C ASN A 104 10.27 -13.09 -17.07
N VAL A 105 10.56 -12.45 -15.92
CA VAL A 105 10.06 -11.07 -15.72
C VAL A 105 11.08 -10.17 -15.01
N ARG A 106 11.48 -9.10 -15.71
CA ARG A 106 12.11 -7.90 -15.16
C ARG A 106 11.01 -6.92 -14.75
N THR A 107 11.04 -6.42 -13.53
CA THR A 107 10.07 -5.43 -13.01
C THR A 107 10.59 -4.01 -13.14
N SER A 108 9.72 -3.12 -13.63
CA SER A 108 9.93 -1.68 -13.78
C SER A 108 9.34 -0.92 -12.58
N GLU A 109 10.10 0.10 -12.16
CA GLU A 109 9.75 1.39 -11.55
C GLU A 109 9.05 1.46 -10.17
N PHE A 110 9.75 2.17 -9.26
CA PHE A 110 9.35 2.60 -7.93
C PHE A 110 9.04 4.10 -7.96
N ILE A 111 8.08 4.55 -7.14
CA ILE A 111 7.91 5.97 -6.77
C ILE A 111 7.75 6.03 -5.24
N LEU A 112 8.67 6.79 -4.62
CA LEU A 112 8.83 7.29 -3.24
C LEU A 112 8.16 6.53 -2.07
#